data_AF-A0A940D3G1-F1
#
_entry.id   AF-A0A940D3G1-F1
#
_cell.length_a   1.000
_cell.length_b   1.000
_cell.length_c   1.000
_cell.angle_alpha   90.00
_cell.angle_beta   90.00
_cell.angle_gamma   90.00
#
_symmetry.space_group_name_H-M   'P 1'
#
loop_
_entity.id
_entity.type
_entity.pdbx_description
1 polymer ?
#
loop_
_entity_poly.entity_id
_entity_poly.type
_entity_poly.pdbx_seq_one_letter_code
_entity_poly.pdbx_strand_id
1 'polypeptide(L)'
;MSRSGKWILGYFIAYLVSLFIFPMTTRVLTLSVLIGMIIIAPARMVNKKGYKRLLSLLSLGAIVLTFVYLFYVAVPIIINGVKSFQSGLVDLDIDKFSSNFREPFGSFINDTFEKAGSMLGDILLQASLYISKNIASWITFGILLVVASVVLTARSRSFFRYRAVRTLFPNCDSSEVTSFFEGFYRDLQGYITGQLIVALAVGSVIGFGAFVFGIRQSLFLGLLAGITNLIPFLGVIITAIPLLVIGYSSHSENPLIGIVLALLLLILANQLEMWVLSPRIMSKRLKLNWFIILLSIIACSELFGVYGIVLAIPLVIFIRRYWGTFVTKEVNGYGNIRQGLVQGGTREKAPSKEEGTK
;
A
#
# COMPACT_ATOMS: atom_id res chain seq x y z
N MET A 1 -6.18 -13.82 -30.25
CA MET A 1 -5.18 -13.14 -29.40
C MET A 1 -4.07 -12.58 -30.30
N SER A 2 -3.74 -11.29 -30.21
CA SER A 2 -2.67 -10.68 -31.03
C SER A 2 -1.30 -11.27 -30.66
N ARG A 3 -0.31 -11.19 -31.57
CA ARG A 3 1.08 -11.62 -31.29
C ARG A 3 1.65 -10.88 -30.09
N SER A 4 1.38 -9.58 -29.98
CA SER A 4 1.76 -8.74 -28.85
C SER A 4 1.21 -9.29 -27.53
N GLY A 5 -0.06 -9.70 -27.49
CA GLY A 5 -0.67 -10.31 -26.32
C GLY A 5 0.02 -11.60 -25.88
N LYS A 6 0.37 -12.50 -26.82
CA LYS A 6 1.10 -13.74 -26.51
C LYS A 6 2.47 -13.47 -25.88
N TRP A 7 3.23 -12.51 -26.41
CA TRP A 7 4.53 -12.14 -25.85
C TRP A 7 4.41 -11.50 -24.47
N ILE A 8 3.44 -10.59 -24.28
CA ILE A 8 3.19 -9.97 -22.98
C ILE A 8 2.83 -11.02 -21.93
N LEU A 9 1.98 -11.99 -22.29
CA LEU A 9 1.66 -13.11 -21.41
C LEU A 9 2.89 -14.00 -21.12
N GLY A 10 3.70 -14.27 -22.14
CA GLY A 10 4.96 -15.01 -22.00
C GLY A 10 5.92 -14.34 -21.02
N TYR A 11 6.13 -13.03 -21.14
CA TYR A 11 6.95 -12.26 -20.19
C TYR A 11 6.35 -12.21 -18.79
N PHE A 12 5.02 -12.15 -18.67
CA PHE A 12 4.35 -12.18 -17.37
C PHE A 12 4.55 -13.54 -16.67
N ILE A 13 4.40 -14.65 -17.41
CA ILE A 13 4.67 -15.99 -16.88
C ILE A 13 6.16 -16.13 -16.52
N ALA A 14 7.07 -15.67 -17.38
CA ALA A 14 8.51 -15.67 -17.09
C ALA A 14 8.83 -14.86 -15.82
N TYR A 15 8.17 -13.72 -15.63
CA TYR A 15 8.28 -12.93 -14.40
C TYR A 15 7.78 -13.72 -13.17
N LEU A 16 6.62 -14.37 -13.24
CA LEU A 16 6.11 -15.20 -12.13
C LEU A 16 7.06 -16.37 -11.82
N VAL A 17 7.60 -17.03 -12.83
CA VAL A 17 8.60 -18.09 -12.67
C VAL A 17 9.88 -17.52 -12.04
N SER A 18 10.32 -16.34 -12.45
CA SER A 18 11.51 -15.69 -11.88
C SER A 18 11.35 -15.31 -10.41
N LEU A 19 10.12 -15.16 -9.89
CA LEU A 19 9.87 -14.97 -8.46
C LEU A 19 10.15 -16.23 -7.63
N PHE A 20 10.08 -17.41 -8.26
CA PHE A 20 10.44 -18.70 -7.66
C PHE A 20 11.94 -19.01 -7.82
N ILE A 21 12.49 -18.80 -9.02
CA ILE A 21 13.89 -19.13 -9.31
C ILE A 21 14.85 -18.16 -8.62
N PHE A 22 14.58 -16.86 -8.72
CA PHE A 22 15.45 -15.81 -8.17
C PHE A 22 14.67 -14.93 -7.18
N PRO A 23 14.29 -15.48 -6.02
CA PRO A 23 13.39 -14.80 -5.10
C PRO A 23 13.97 -13.48 -4.61
N MET A 24 15.27 -13.42 -4.28
CA MET A 24 15.86 -12.19 -3.74
C MET A 24 15.89 -11.05 -4.77
N THR A 25 16.48 -11.27 -5.94
CA THR A 25 16.69 -10.22 -6.95
C THR A 25 15.38 -9.75 -7.57
N THR A 26 14.51 -10.66 -7.99
CA THR A 26 13.23 -10.31 -8.64
C THR A 26 12.31 -9.56 -7.68
N ARG A 27 12.23 -9.98 -6.41
CA ARG A 27 11.42 -9.30 -5.39
C ARG A 27 11.97 -7.91 -5.07
N VAL A 28 13.29 -7.75 -4.93
CA VAL A 28 13.92 -6.43 -4.74
C VAL A 28 13.59 -5.50 -5.89
N LEU A 29 13.79 -5.93 -7.14
CA LEU A 29 13.55 -5.11 -8.31
C LEU A 29 12.09 -4.66 -8.40
N THR A 30 11.16 -5.56 -8.12
CA THR A 30 9.74 -5.23 -8.17
C THR A 30 9.34 -4.26 -7.07
N LEU A 31 9.79 -4.50 -5.84
CA LEU A 31 9.54 -3.57 -4.72
C LEU A 31 10.17 -2.20 -4.97
N SER A 32 11.34 -2.16 -5.61
CA SER A 32 12.00 -0.92 -6.01
C SER A 32 11.17 -0.10 -6.99
N VAL A 33 10.52 -0.76 -7.96
CA VAL A 33 9.59 -0.12 -8.89
C VAL A 33 8.38 0.45 -8.15
N LEU A 34 7.77 -0.33 -7.24
CA LEU A 34 6.60 0.10 -6.47
C LEU A 34 6.92 1.28 -5.55
N ILE A 35 8.06 1.24 -4.86
CA ILE A 35 8.51 2.34 -3.98
C ILE A 35 8.92 3.55 -4.82
N GLY A 36 9.53 3.36 -5.98
CA GLY A 36 9.76 4.44 -6.94
C GLY A 36 8.46 5.15 -7.34
N MET A 37 7.38 4.40 -7.55
CA MET A 37 6.07 4.99 -7.84
C MET A 37 5.49 5.78 -6.64
N ILE A 38 5.75 5.33 -5.40
CA ILE A 38 5.40 6.06 -4.17
C ILE A 38 6.16 7.39 -4.10
N ILE A 39 7.48 7.36 -4.28
CA ILE A 39 8.37 8.54 -4.25
C ILE A 39 7.96 9.58 -5.32
N ILE A 40 7.56 9.13 -6.51
CA ILE A 40 7.17 10.03 -7.59
C ILE A 40 5.76 10.63 -7.37
N ALA A 41 4.92 10.02 -6.55
CA ALA A 41 3.52 10.41 -6.42
C ALA A 41 3.33 11.89 -6.01
N PRO A 42 4.00 12.42 -4.96
CA PRO A 42 3.91 13.85 -4.61
C PRO A 42 4.48 14.74 -5.73
N ALA A 43 5.60 14.36 -6.34
CA ALA A 43 6.27 15.14 -7.38
C ALA A 43 5.37 15.39 -8.60
N ARG A 44 4.41 14.51 -8.89
CA ARG A 44 3.45 14.70 -9.98
C ARG A 44 2.38 15.75 -9.71
N MET A 45 2.14 16.11 -8.45
CA MET A 45 1.16 17.13 -8.09
C MET A 45 1.63 18.54 -8.47
N VAL A 46 2.93 18.72 -8.75
CA VAL A 46 3.52 20.01 -9.12
C VAL A 46 3.85 20.06 -10.62
N ASN A 47 3.59 21.19 -11.29
CA ASN A 47 3.81 21.32 -12.74
C ASN A 47 5.25 21.70 -13.13
N LYS A 48 5.92 22.54 -12.35
CA LYS A 48 7.27 23.07 -12.65
C LYS A 48 8.37 22.00 -12.55
N LYS A 49 9.18 21.84 -13.59
CA LYS A 49 10.22 20.78 -13.71
C LYS A 49 11.26 20.79 -12.58
N GLY A 50 11.67 21.96 -12.09
CA GLY A 50 12.63 22.08 -10.97
C GLY A 50 12.09 21.50 -9.66
N TYR A 51 10.86 21.86 -9.31
CA TYR A 51 10.20 21.38 -8.09
C TYR A 51 9.91 19.87 -8.13
N LYS A 52 9.73 19.26 -9.30
CA LYS A 52 9.53 17.80 -9.42
C LYS A 52 10.71 17.00 -8.87
N ARG A 53 11.94 17.43 -9.17
CA ARG A 53 13.16 16.76 -8.67
C ARG A 53 13.30 16.96 -7.17
N LEU A 54 13.12 18.19 -6.70
CA LEU A 54 13.20 18.52 -5.28
C LEU A 54 12.15 17.75 -4.46
N LEU A 55 10.89 17.71 -4.88
CA LEU A 55 9.83 16.97 -4.18
C LEU A 55 10.08 15.47 -4.16
N SER A 56 10.63 14.90 -5.23
CA SER A 56 11.01 13.48 -5.27
C SER A 56 12.10 13.18 -4.23
N LEU A 57 13.14 14.02 -4.14
CA LEU A 57 14.20 13.87 -3.15
C LEU A 57 13.69 14.07 -1.72
N LEU A 58 12.86 15.08 -1.50
CA LEU A 58 12.23 15.33 -0.20
C LEU A 58 11.33 14.17 0.23
N SER A 59 10.55 13.59 -0.68
CA SER A 59 9.71 12.43 -0.37
C SER A 59 10.54 11.19 -0.01
N LEU A 60 11.67 10.97 -0.69
CA LEU A 60 12.60 9.90 -0.34
C LEU A 60 13.20 10.13 1.05
N GLY A 61 13.67 11.35 1.34
CA GLY A 61 14.17 11.71 2.67
C GLY A 61 13.12 11.52 3.76
N ALA A 62 11.88 11.97 3.51
CA ALA A 62 10.76 11.81 4.46
C ALA A 62 10.45 10.33 4.73
N ILE A 63 10.42 9.47 3.70
CA ILE A 63 10.22 8.03 3.87
C ILE A 63 11.33 7.43 4.74
N VAL A 64 12.60 7.72 4.40
CA VAL A 64 13.75 7.20 5.15
C VAL A 64 13.72 7.66 6.61
N LEU A 65 13.49 8.94 6.87
CA LEU A 65 13.39 9.49 8.22
C LEU A 65 12.22 8.88 9.00
N THR A 66 11.08 8.66 8.35
CA THR A 66 9.92 8.02 9.00
C THR A 66 10.25 6.58 9.40
N PHE A 67 10.90 5.82 8.53
CA PHE A 67 11.34 4.45 8.85
C PHE A 67 12.36 4.43 10.00
N VAL A 68 13.34 5.34 10.00
CA VAL A 68 14.32 5.46 11.09
C VAL A 68 13.63 5.80 12.41
N TYR A 69 12.69 6.75 12.40
CA TYR A 69 11.90 7.11 13.57
C TYR A 69 11.06 5.94 14.09
N LEU A 70 10.34 5.24 13.19
CA LEU A 70 9.56 4.07 13.57
C LEU A 70 10.45 2.98 14.18
N PHE A 71 11.62 2.72 13.61
CA PHE A 71 12.55 1.73 14.15
C PHE A 71 13.06 2.14 15.54
N TYR A 72 13.48 3.39 15.70
CA TYR A 72 13.95 3.95 16.97
C TYR A 72 12.90 3.84 18.09
N VAL A 73 11.63 4.12 17.78
CA VAL A 73 10.52 4.07 18.76
C VAL A 73 9.99 2.66 18.96
N ALA A 74 9.99 1.81 17.92
CA ALA A 74 9.52 0.42 18.02
C ALA A 74 10.39 -0.41 18.96
N VAL A 75 11.72 -0.29 18.92
CA VAL A 75 12.63 -1.07 19.77
C VAL A 75 12.30 -0.96 21.28
N PRO A 76 12.22 0.24 21.89
CA PRO A 76 11.87 0.36 23.30
C PRO A 76 10.42 -0.02 23.59
N ILE A 77 9.48 0.21 22.66
CA ILE A 77 8.09 -0.23 22.81
C ILE A 77 8.01 -1.76 22.85
N ILE A 78 8.81 -2.46 22.05
CA ILE A 78 8.83 -3.92 22.05
C ILE A 78 9.45 -4.44 23.34
N ILE A 79 10.60 -3.89 23.76
CA ILE A 79 11.31 -4.35 24.96
C ILE A 79 10.52 -4.06 26.24
N ASN A 80 9.95 -2.86 26.36
CA ASN A 80 9.26 -2.41 27.56
C ASN A 80 7.78 -2.78 27.52
N GLY A 81 7.13 -2.70 26.36
CA GLY A 81 5.71 -2.99 26.20
C GLY A 81 5.36 -4.44 26.48
N VAL A 82 6.21 -5.40 26.11
CA VAL A 82 6.00 -6.82 26.49
C VAL A 82 6.05 -6.99 28.00
N LYS A 83 7.04 -6.39 28.66
CA LYS A 83 7.18 -6.46 30.13
C LYS A 83 6.01 -5.79 30.85
N SER A 84 5.60 -4.61 30.38
CA SER A 84 4.49 -3.83 30.97
C SER A 84 3.11 -4.43 30.69
N PHE A 85 2.93 -5.06 29.53
CA PHE A 85 1.71 -5.81 29.23
C PHE A 85 1.65 -7.07 30.10
N GLN A 86 2.73 -7.84 30.16
CA GLN A 86 2.79 -9.06 30.98
C GLN A 86 2.62 -8.76 32.48
N SER A 87 3.27 -7.71 33.02
CA SER A 87 3.09 -7.32 34.42
C SER A 87 1.71 -6.73 34.68
N GLY A 88 1.20 -5.91 33.76
CA GLY A 88 -0.13 -5.33 33.87
C GLY A 88 -1.25 -6.37 33.79
N LEU A 89 -1.07 -7.44 33.03
CA LEU A 89 -2.02 -8.56 32.96
C LEU A 89 -2.14 -9.31 34.30
N VAL A 90 -1.03 -9.45 35.02
CA VAL A 90 -1.00 -10.11 36.33
C VAL A 90 -1.66 -9.24 37.41
N ASP A 91 -1.61 -7.91 37.26
CA ASP A 91 -2.22 -6.93 38.18
C ASP A 91 -3.67 -6.54 37.82
N LEU A 92 -4.22 -7.01 36.68
CA LEU A 92 -5.64 -6.87 36.40
C LEU A 92 -6.41 -7.84 37.29
N ASP A 93 -6.60 -7.41 38.53
CA ASP A 93 -7.50 -8.05 39.47
C ASP A 93 -8.94 -7.90 38.94
N ILE A 94 -9.36 -8.88 38.13
CA ILE A 94 -10.71 -8.98 37.54
C ILE A 94 -11.79 -8.99 38.65
N ASP A 95 -11.41 -9.26 39.91
CA ASP A 95 -12.31 -9.19 41.06
C ASP A 95 -12.92 -7.79 41.30
N LYS A 96 -12.34 -6.70 40.76
CA LYS A 96 -12.96 -5.37 40.79
C LYS A 96 -13.92 -5.08 39.63
N PHE A 97 -13.93 -5.90 38.58
CA PHE A 97 -14.83 -5.72 37.44
C PHE A 97 -16.15 -6.46 37.68
N SER A 98 -17.08 -5.78 38.38
CA SER A 98 -18.51 -6.11 38.52
C SER A 98 -18.86 -7.59 38.76
N SER A 99 -19.31 -7.89 39.99
CA SER A 99 -19.82 -9.19 40.44
C SER A 99 -20.97 -9.80 39.60
N ASN A 100 -21.54 -9.06 38.65
CA ASN A 100 -22.66 -9.51 37.80
C ASN A 100 -22.23 -10.20 36.48
N PHE A 101 -20.94 -10.22 36.13
CA PHE A 101 -20.44 -10.83 34.87
C PHE A 101 -19.48 -12.03 35.09
N ARG A 102 -19.45 -12.57 36.32
CA ARG A 102 -18.27 -13.20 36.93
C ARG A 102 -17.80 -14.52 36.32
N GLU A 103 -18.65 -15.43 35.87
CA GLU A 103 -18.19 -16.82 35.64
C GLU A 103 -17.83 -17.18 34.18
N PRO A 104 -18.61 -16.81 33.15
CA PRO A 104 -18.26 -17.16 31.76
C PRO A 104 -17.33 -16.12 31.11
N PHE A 105 -17.45 -14.84 31.48
CA PHE A 105 -16.79 -13.73 30.79
C PHE A 105 -15.39 -13.44 31.36
N GLY A 106 -15.21 -13.53 32.68
CA GLY A 106 -13.90 -13.28 33.32
C GLY A 106 -12.84 -14.32 32.93
N SER A 107 -13.22 -15.60 32.91
CA SER A 107 -12.34 -16.70 32.47
C SER A 107 -12.00 -16.61 30.98
N PHE A 108 -12.98 -16.30 30.13
CA PHE A 108 -12.77 -16.07 28.70
C PHE A 108 -11.84 -14.87 28.43
N ILE A 109 -12.02 -13.77 29.17
CA ILE A 109 -11.15 -12.60 29.09
C ILE A 109 -9.73 -13.01 29.51
N ASN A 110 -9.53 -13.58 30.69
CA ASN A 110 -8.18 -13.96 31.15
C ASN A 110 -7.46 -14.90 30.19
N ASP A 111 -8.12 -15.97 29.73
CA ASP A 111 -7.53 -16.94 28.81
C ASP A 111 -7.25 -16.33 27.43
N THR A 112 -8.12 -15.44 26.93
CA THR A 112 -7.90 -14.73 25.67
C THR A 112 -6.74 -13.73 25.78
N PHE A 113 -6.64 -13.02 26.90
CA PHE A 113 -5.60 -12.02 27.13
C PHE A 113 -4.23 -12.65 27.38
N GLU A 114 -4.18 -13.78 28.10
CA GLU A 114 -2.95 -14.55 28.32
C GLU A 114 -2.43 -15.16 27.01
N LYS A 115 -3.33 -15.77 26.21
CA LYS A 115 -2.99 -16.26 24.86
C LYS A 115 -2.58 -15.14 23.92
N ALA A 116 -3.23 -13.99 23.95
CA ALA A 116 -2.83 -12.83 23.16
C ALA A 116 -1.43 -12.34 23.59
N GLY A 117 -1.16 -12.26 24.90
CA GLY A 117 0.14 -11.87 25.43
C GLY A 117 1.26 -12.82 25.04
N SER A 118 1.05 -14.13 25.13
CA SER A 118 2.05 -15.13 24.73
C SER A 118 2.28 -15.16 23.22
N MET A 119 1.22 -15.11 22.41
CA MET A 119 1.35 -14.99 20.95
C MET A 119 2.09 -13.71 20.56
N LEU A 120 1.82 -12.59 21.23
CA LEU A 120 2.54 -11.34 21.00
C LEU A 120 4.01 -11.44 21.41
N GLY A 121 4.30 -12.02 22.58
CA GLY A 121 5.66 -12.28 23.03
C GLY A 121 6.44 -13.12 22.02
N ASP A 122 5.84 -14.21 21.53
CA ASP A 122 6.45 -15.11 20.55
C ASP A 122 6.63 -14.45 19.19
N ILE A 123 5.63 -13.75 18.67
CA ILE A 123 5.73 -13.01 17.41
C ILE A 123 6.83 -11.95 17.51
N LEU A 124 6.89 -11.20 18.61
CA LEU A 124 7.89 -10.15 18.81
C LEU A 124 9.30 -10.72 18.98
N LEU A 125 9.46 -11.83 19.69
CA LEU A 125 10.75 -12.50 19.87
C LEU A 125 11.23 -13.11 18.56
N GLN A 126 10.36 -13.78 17.80
CA GLN A 126 10.68 -14.30 16.47
C GLN A 126 10.99 -13.17 15.47
N ALA A 127 10.22 -12.09 15.48
CA ALA A 127 10.48 -10.91 14.64
C ALA A 127 11.83 -10.28 15.00
N SER A 128 12.13 -10.14 16.29
CA SER A 128 13.41 -9.61 16.79
C SER A 128 14.60 -10.48 16.34
N LEU A 129 14.51 -11.81 16.53
CA LEU A 129 15.54 -12.74 16.08
C LEU A 129 15.71 -12.71 14.55
N TYR A 130 14.61 -12.64 13.80
CA TYR A 130 14.63 -12.59 12.34
C TYR A 130 15.24 -11.29 11.82
N ILE A 131 14.90 -10.14 12.42
CA ILE A 131 15.48 -8.83 12.08
C ILE A 131 16.98 -8.83 12.40
N SER A 132 17.35 -9.30 13.60
CA SER A 132 18.73 -9.30 14.07
C SER A 132 19.62 -10.20 13.21
N LYS A 133 19.16 -11.43 12.90
CA LYS A 133 19.90 -12.40 12.08
C LYS A 133 20.10 -11.92 10.64
N ASN A 134 19.17 -11.14 10.10
CA ASN A 134 19.19 -10.74 8.68
C ASN A 134 19.54 -9.27 8.46
N ILE A 135 20.01 -8.55 9.49
CA ILE A 135 20.17 -7.08 9.43
C ILE A 135 21.04 -6.62 8.25
N ALA A 136 22.12 -7.34 7.95
CA ALA A 136 22.97 -7.09 6.79
C ALA A 136 22.19 -7.23 5.48
N SER A 137 21.39 -8.28 5.34
CA SER A 137 20.54 -8.50 4.17
C SER A 137 19.46 -7.41 4.03
N TRP A 138 18.88 -6.93 5.13
CA TRP A 138 17.93 -5.81 5.12
C TRP A 138 18.59 -4.49 4.67
N ILE A 139 19.82 -4.23 5.12
CA ILE A 139 20.59 -3.06 4.71
C ILE A 139 20.93 -3.13 3.22
N THR A 140 21.45 -4.27 2.74
CA THR A 140 21.74 -4.48 1.32
C THR A 140 20.47 -4.36 0.48
N PHE A 141 19.37 -4.94 0.95
CA PHE A 141 18.05 -4.80 0.33
C PHE A 141 17.63 -3.32 0.23
N GLY A 142 17.76 -2.56 1.32
CA GLY A 142 17.44 -1.13 1.36
C GLY A 142 18.31 -0.31 0.39
N ILE A 143 19.61 -0.56 0.34
CA ILE A 143 20.54 0.12 -0.58
C ILE A 143 20.16 -0.18 -2.02
N LEU A 144 20.00 -1.46 -2.38
CA LEU A 144 19.60 -1.86 -3.73
C LEU A 144 18.27 -1.24 -4.13
N LEU A 145 17.34 -1.15 -3.19
CA LEU A 145 16.03 -0.56 -3.40
C LEU A 145 16.13 0.94 -3.69
N VAL A 146 16.91 1.68 -2.90
CA VAL A 146 17.16 3.11 -3.13
C VAL A 146 17.85 3.33 -4.47
N VAL A 147 18.90 2.56 -4.78
CA VAL A 147 19.63 2.66 -6.04
C VAL A 147 18.73 2.35 -7.23
N ALA A 148 18.00 1.24 -7.19
CA ALA A 148 17.09 0.84 -8.26
C ALA A 148 15.97 1.87 -8.45
N SER A 149 15.39 2.38 -7.37
CA SER A 149 14.36 3.42 -7.41
C SER A 149 14.88 4.71 -8.08
N VAL A 150 16.08 5.16 -7.71
CA VAL A 150 16.71 6.36 -8.30
C VAL A 150 17.05 6.14 -9.77
N VAL A 151 17.65 5.00 -10.13
CA VAL A 151 18.01 4.67 -11.52
C VAL A 151 16.77 4.58 -12.41
N LEU A 152 15.73 3.89 -11.95
CA LEU A 152 14.47 3.75 -12.70
C LEU A 152 13.75 5.09 -12.85
N THR A 153 13.78 5.93 -11.82
CA THR A 153 13.17 7.28 -11.86
C THR A 153 13.95 8.22 -12.79
N ALA A 154 15.28 8.15 -12.79
CA ALA A 154 16.15 8.99 -13.63
C ALA A 154 16.12 8.59 -15.11
N ARG A 155 15.96 7.30 -15.43
CA ARG A 155 16.11 6.76 -16.79
C ARG A 155 14.77 6.58 -17.56
N SER A 156 13.60 6.62 -16.89
CA SER A 156 12.36 6.04 -17.46
C SER A 156 11.56 6.84 -18.49
N ARG A 157 11.91 8.08 -18.88
CA ARG A 157 11.06 8.81 -19.85
C ARG A 157 11.42 8.65 -21.33
N SER A 158 12.66 8.32 -21.67
CA SER A 158 13.12 8.34 -23.07
C SER A 158 13.71 7.00 -23.55
N PHE A 159 14.47 6.31 -22.69
CA PHE A 159 15.26 5.15 -23.14
C PHE A 159 14.42 3.87 -23.36
N PHE A 160 13.34 3.69 -22.59
CA PHE A 160 12.55 2.45 -22.57
C PHE A 160 11.39 2.40 -23.60
N ARG A 161 10.88 3.55 -24.06
CA ARG A 161 9.60 3.57 -24.82
C ARG A 161 9.68 3.00 -26.23
N TYR A 162 10.77 3.24 -26.97
CA TYR A 162 10.84 2.83 -28.39
C TYR A 162 11.92 1.79 -28.68
N ARG A 163 13.11 1.93 -28.09
CA ARG A 163 14.24 1.04 -28.38
C ARG A 163 14.09 -0.31 -27.66
N ALA A 164 13.76 -0.30 -26.38
CA ALA A 164 13.57 -1.53 -25.60
C ALA A 164 12.37 -2.36 -26.08
N VAL A 165 11.27 -1.71 -26.49
CA VAL A 165 10.09 -2.40 -27.02
C VAL A 165 10.43 -3.17 -28.29
N ARG A 166 11.18 -2.58 -29.23
CA ARG A 166 11.57 -3.26 -30.47
C ARG A 166 12.57 -4.40 -30.25
N THR A 167 13.45 -4.30 -29.24
CA THR A 167 14.42 -5.36 -28.93
C THR A 167 13.82 -6.51 -28.13
N LEU A 168 12.90 -6.23 -27.21
CA LEU A 168 12.26 -7.25 -26.36
C LEU A 168 11.05 -7.89 -27.04
N PHE A 169 10.35 -7.18 -27.92
CA PHE A 169 9.16 -7.69 -28.60
C PHE A 169 9.38 -7.75 -30.12
N PRO A 170 10.18 -8.70 -30.62
CA PRO A 170 10.41 -8.83 -32.05
C PRO A 170 9.09 -9.15 -32.78
N ASN A 171 8.86 -8.51 -33.93
CA ASN A 171 7.70 -8.72 -34.80
C ASN A 171 6.32 -8.44 -34.16
N CYS A 172 6.27 -7.62 -33.10
CA CYS A 172 5.03 -7.14 -32.48
C CYS A 172 4.72 -5.70 -32.90
N ASP A 173 3.44 -5.31 -32.80
CA ASP A 173 3.08 -3.90 -32.96
C ASP A 173 3.59 -3.12 -31.75
N SER A 174 4.65 -2.33 -31.98
CA SER A 174 5.26 -1.50 -30.95
C SER A 174 4.28 -0.50 -30.32
N SER A 175 3.26 -0.06 -31.07
CA SER A 175 2.22 0.85 -30.57
C SER A 175 1.31 0.12 -29.58
N GLU A 176 0.86 -1.08 -29.93
CA GLU A 176 0.02 -1.93 -29.07
C GLU A 176 0.73 -2.25 -27.74
N VAL A 177 1.98 -2.71 -27.80
CA VAL A 177 2.79 -3.03 -26.59
C VAL A 177 3.04 -1.79 -25.73
N THR A 178 3.41 -0.67 -26.35
CA THR A 178 3.66 0.59 -25.63
C THR A 178 2.39 1.09 -24.95
N SER A 179 1.25 1.04 -25.64
CA SER A 179 -0.06 1.45 -25.12
C SER A 179 -0.53 0.58 -23.94
N PHE A 180 -0.16 -0.70 -23.93
CA PHE A 180 -0.43 -1.61 -22.84
C PHE A 180 0.35 -1.20 -21.58
N PHE A 181 1.69 -1.13 -21.66
CA PHE A 181 2.55 -0.80 -20.51
C PHE A 181 2.35 0.63 -20.01
N GLU A 182 2.38 1.62 -20.90
CA GLU A 182 1.23 2.52 -21.06
C GLU A 182 0.34 2.82 -19.87
N GLY A 183 -0.88 2.34 -20.05
CA GLY A 183 -1.86 2.49 -19.01
C GLY A 183 -1.67 1.48 -17.89
N PHE A 184 -0.93 0.37 -18.00
CA PHE A 184 -0.63 -0.47 -16.84
C PHE A 184 0.07 0.37 -15.77
N TYR A 185 1.08 1.12 -16.19
CA TYR A 185 1.78 2.09 -15.37
C TYR A 185 0.85 3.20 -14.85
N ARG A 186 -0.10 3.66 -15.68
CA ARG A 186 -1.08 4.68 -15.28
C ARG A 186 -2.05 4.18 -14.22
N ASP A 187 -2.55 2.97 -14.37
CA ASP A 187 -3.50 2.30 -13.47
C ASP A 187 -2.81 2.01 -12.14
N LEU A 188 -1.60 1.44 -12.19
CA LEU A 188 -0.79 1.14 -11.01
C LEU A 188 -0.35 2.42 -10.28
N GLN A 189 0.09 3.45 -10.99
CA GLN A 189 0.40 4.74 -10.36
C GLN A 189 -0.86 5.37 -9.76
N GLY A 190 -1.99 5.30 -10.46
CA GLY A 190 -3.27 5.81 -9.99
C GLY A 190 -3.69 5.15 -8.68
N TYR A 191 -3.55 3.83 -8.59
CA TYR A 191 -3.74 3.05 -7.35
C TYR A 191 -2.82 3.55 -6.24
N ILE A 192 -1.50 3.56 -6.48
CA ILE A 192 -0.50 3.92 -5.46
C ILE A 192 -0.73 5.33 -4.93
N THR A 193 -1.01 6.29 -5.82
CA THR A 193 -1.32 7.66 -5.40
C THR A 193 -2.63 7.75 -4.62
N GLY A 194 -3.66 6.97 -5.00
CA GLY A 194 -4.89 6.87 -4.22
C GLY A 194 -4.64 6.28 -2.83
N GLN A 195 -3.93 5.16 -2.76
CA GLN A 195 -3.62 4.46 -1.53
C GLN A 195 -2.75 5.31 -0.59
N LEU A 196 -1.83 6.11 -1.12
CA LEU A 196 -1.07 7.08 -0.31
C LEU A 196 -1.97 8.10 0.38
N ILE A 197 -3.01 8.60 -0.28
CA ILE A 197 -3.95 9.54 0.31
C ILE A 197 -4.79 8.85 1.40
N VAL A 198 -5.23 7.62 1.14
CA VAL A 198 -5.96 6.79 2.13
C VAL A 198 -5.08 6.54 3.37
N ALA A 199 -3.85 6.10 3.15
CA ALA A 199 -2.85 5.85 4.18
C ALA A 199 -2.60 7.09 5.04
N LEU A 200 -2.39 8.26 4.44
CA LEU A 200 -2.21 9.51 5.18
C LEU A 200 -3.45 9.87 6.00
N ALA A 201 -4.65 9.74 5.42
CA ALA A 201 -5.88 10.04 6.13
C ALA A 201 -6.10 9.10 7.33
N VAL A 202 -5.92 7.79 7.15
CA VAL A 202 -6.04 6.79 8.23
C VAL A 202 -4.97 7.02 9.31
N GLY A 203 -3.72 7.26 8.91
CA GLY A 203 -2.64 7.59 9.84
C GLY A 203 -2.93 8.87 10.63
N SER A 204 -3.50 9.90 10.01
CA SER A 204 -3.93 11.11 10.70
C SER A 204 -5.09 10.84 11.67
N VAL A 205 -6.08 10.04 11.29
CA VAL A 205 -7.20 9.69 12.19
C VAL A 205 -6.70 8.93 13.41
N ILE A 206 -5.84 7.92 13.22
CA ILE A 206 -5.28 7.14 14.33
C ILE A 206 -4.34 8.00 15.18
N GLY A 207 -3.44 8.78 14.56
CA GLY A 207 -2.51 9.62 15.31
C GLY A 207 -3.22 10.73 16.09
N PHE A 208 -4.15 11.43 15.46
CA PHE A 208 -4.92 12.49 16.12
C PHE A 208 -5.90 11.93 17.16
N GLY A 209 -6.59 10.84 16.84
CA GLY A 209 -7.49 10.18 17.78
C GLY A 209 -6.76 9.64 19.00
N ALA A 210 -5.59 9.02 18.82
CA ALA A 210 -4.75 8.57 19.94
C ALA A 210 -4.29 9.76 20.81
N PHE A 211 -3.94 10.89 20.19
CA PHE A 211 -3.59 12.10 20.92
C PHE A 211 -4.75 12.64 21.75
N VAL A 212 -5.95 12.74 21.17
CA VAL A 212 -7.16 13.21 21.85
C VAL A 212 -7.58 12.27 22.99
N PHE A 213 -7.43 10.97 22.81
CA PHE A 213 -7.73 9.95 23.82
C PHE A 213 -6.63 9.77 24.86
N GLY A 214 -5.59 10.61 24.87
CA GLY A 214 -4.51 10.53 25.86
C GLY A 214 -3.64 9.28 25.75
N ILE A 215 -3.70 8.57 24.61
CA ILE A 215 -2.86 7.40 24.35
C ILE A 215 -1.44 7.90 24.03
N ARG A 216 -0.47 7.43 24.82
CA ARG A 216 0.95 7.76 24.64
C ARG A 216 1.43 7.32 23.25
N GLN A 217 2.51 7.93 22.76
CA GLN A 217 3.10 7.56 21.46
C GLN A 217 2.12 7.70 20.27
N SER A 218 1.19 8.65 20.34
CA SER A 218 0.19 8.91 19.30
C SER A 218 0.82 9.16 17.92
N LEU A 219 1.94 9.88 17.85
CA LEU A 219 2.67 10.11 16.60
C LEU A 219 3.21 8.81 16.00
N PHE A 220 3.79 7.94 16.82
CA PHE A 220 4.26 6.62 16.39
C PHE A 220 3.11 5.77 15.85
N LEU A 221 1.98 5.72 16.59
CA LEU A 221 0.80 4.97 16.19
C LEU A 221 0.20 5.48 14.88
N GLY A 222 0.10 6.80 14.70
CA GLY A 222 -0.37 7.40 13.45
C GLY A 222 0.54 7.15 12.26
N LEU A 223 1.86 7.24 12.44
CA LEU A 223 2.83 6.93 11.38
C LEU A 223 2.85 5.45 11.03
N LEU A 224 2.78 4.58 12.04
CA LEU A 224 2.70 3.13 11.87
C LEU A 224 1.43 2.76 11.10
N ALA A 225 0.28 3.29 11.51
CA ALA A 225 -1.00 3.15 10.81
C ALA A 225 -0.90 3.60 9.36
N GLY A 226 -0.35 4.80 9.11
CA GLY A 226 -0.23 5.31 7.74
C GLY A 226 0.64 4.42 6.86
N ILE A 227 1.83 4.02 7.34
CA ILE A 227 2.76 3.20 6.54
C ILE A 227 2.20 1.81 6.30
N THR A 228 1.68 1.15 7.34
CA THR A 228 1.16 -0.21 7.23
C THR A 228 -0.10 -0.24 6.36
N ASN A 229 -0.88 0.84 6.35
CA ASN A 229 -2.05 0.98 5.48
C ASN A 229 -1.74 1.33 4.02
N LEU A 230 -0.46 1.43 3.62
CA LEU A 230 -0.10 1.40 2.20
C LEU A 230 -0.49 0.06 1.55
N ILE A 231 -0.66 -0.99 2.35
CA ILE A 231 -1.20 -2.26 1.93
C ILE A 231 -2.54 -2.45 2.67
N PRO A 232 -3.68 -2.51 1.95
CA PRO A 232 -4.99 -2.66 2.57
C PRO A 232 -5.03 -3.85 3.53
N PHE A 233 -5.81 -3.73 4.60
CA PHE A 233 -6.01 -4.71 5.69
C PHE A 233 -4.78 -4.97 6.58
N LEU A 234 -3.58 -5.03 6.00
CA LEU A 234 -2.34 -5.17 6.78
C LEU A 234 -2.19 -4.01 7.78
N GLY A 235 -2.62 -2.81 7.38
CA GLY A 235 -2.63 -1.63 8.24
C GLY A 235 -3.30 -1.87 9.58
N VAL A 236 -4.52 -2.40 9.54
CA VAL A 236 -5.33 -2.67 10.74
C VAL A 236 -4.68 -3.75 11.60
N ILE A 237 -4.26 -4.86 11.01
CA ILE A 237 -3.70 -6.00 11.76
C ILE A 237 -2.40 -5.59 12.48
N ILE A 238 -1.48 -4.92 11.77
CA ILE A 238 -0.17 -4.56 12.32
C ILE A 238 -0.31 -3.42 13.34
N THR A 239 -1.25 -2.49 13.14
CA THR A 239 -1.45 -1.35 14.05
C THR A 239 -2.28 -1.72 15.28
N ALA A 240 -3.22 -2.67 15.16
CA ALA A 240 -4.11 -3.07 16.27
C ALA A 240 -3.34 -3.44 17.53
N ILE A 241 -2.35 -4.31 17.36
CA ILE A 241 -1.53 -4.85 18.46
C ILE A 241 -0.87 -3.72 19.28
N PRO A 242 0.02 -2.89 18.71
CA PRO A 242 0.67 -1.83 19.47
C PRO A 242 -0.31 -0.77 19.96
N LEU A 243 -1.40 -0.50 19.22
CA LEU A 243 -2.41 0.45 19.65
C LEU A 243 -3.13 -0.03 20.93
N LEU A 244 -3.48 -1.31 21.01
CA LEU A 244 -4.11 -1.91 22.19
C LEU A 244 -3.15 -1.96 23.38
N VAL A 245 -1.91 -2.41 23.15
CA VAL A 245 -0.87 -2.49 24.19
C VAL A 245 -0.54 -1.11 24.77
N ILE A 246 -0.35 -0.12 23.91
CA ILE A 246 -0.04 1.25 24.34
C ILE A 246 -1.27 1.91 24.95
N GLY A 247 -2.47 1.67 24.41
CA GLY A 247 -3.74 2.13 24.98
C GLY A 247 -3.91 1.66 26.42
N TYR A 248 -3.69 0.36 26.64
CA TYR A 248 -3.69 -0.27 27.96
C TYR A 248 -2.70 0.39 28.92
N SER A 249 -1.42 0.48 28.51
CA SER A 249 -0.35 1.03 29.35
C SER A 249 -0.47 2.54 29.60
N SER A 250 -1.24 3.28 28.79
CA SER A 250 -1.38 4.73 28.93
C SER A 250 -2.34 5.15 30.05
N HIS A 251 -3.29 4.28 30.42
CA HIS A 251 -4.33 4.57 31.41
C HIS A 251 -4.14 3.72 32.67
N SER A 252 -3.16 4.10 33.50
CA SER A 252 -2.78 3.33 34.70
C SER A 252 -3.91 3.20 35.74
N GLU A 253 -4.81 4.17 35.84
CA GLU A 253 -5.93 4.13 36.80
C GLU A 253 -7.05 3.16 36.36
N ASN A 254 -7.30 3.06 35.05
CA ASN A 254 -8.35 2.20 34.47
C ASN A 254 -7.90 1.65 33.10
N PRO A 255 -7.09 0.58 33.08
CA PRO A 255 -6.48 0.10 31.84
C PRO A 255 -7.50 -0.40 30.81
N LEU A 256 -8.66 -0.88 31.27
CA LEU A 256 -9.78 -1.29 30.41
C LEU A 256 -10.34 -0.12 29.57
N ILE A 257 -10.38 1.09 30.12
CA ILE A 257 -10.82 2.28 29.38
C ILE A 257 -9.85 2.56 28.23
N GLY A 258 -8.54 2.41 28.47
CA GLY A 258 -7.52 2.56 27.44
C GLY A 258 -7.69 1.57 26.27
N ILE A 259 -8.04 0.31 26.57
CA ILE A 259 -8.34 -0.70 25.55
C ILE A 259 -9.62 -0.34 24.77
N VAL A 260 -10.68 0.07 25.46
CA VAL A 260 -11.95 0.45 24.82
C VAL A 260 -11.76 1.64 23.88
N LEU A 261 -11.01 2.66 24.29
CA LEU A 261 -10.68 3.82 23.45
C LEU A 261 -9.84 3.43 22.23
N ALA A 262 -8.86 2.52 22.41
CA ALA A 262 -8.06 1.99 21.32
C ALA A 262 -8.90 1.18 20.31
N LEU A 263 -9.80 0.32 20.78
CA LEU A 263 -10.74 -0.44 19.93
C LEU A 263 -11.69 0.50 19.17
N LEU A 264 -12.26 1.48 19.87
CA LEU A 264 -13.15 2.47 19.27
C LEU A 264 -12.43 3.24 18.16
N LEU A 265 -11.19 3.67 18.40
CA LEU A 265 -10.38 4.36 17.41
C LEU A 265 -10.10 3.48 16.17
N LEU A 266 -9.79 2.21 16.39
CA LEU A 266 -9.52 1.25 15.32
C LEU A 266 -10.76 0.99 14.46
N ILE A 267 -11.92 0.83 15.10
CA ILE A 267 -13.21 0.68 14.41
C ILE A 267 -13.52 1.94 13.61
N LEU A 268 -13.39 3.14 14.20
CA LEU A 268 -13.65 4.40 13.50
C LEU A 268 -12.74 4.57 12.28
N ALA A 269 -11.43 4.34 12.43
CA ALA A 269 -10.48 4.45 11.34
C ALA A 269 -10.78 3.46 10.21
N ASN A 270 -11.09 2.21 10.56
CA ASN A 270 -11.40 1.17 9.58
C ASN A 270 -12.73 1.43 8.84
N GLN A 271 -13.76 1.91 9.55
CA GLN A 271 -15.04 2.26 8.94
C GLN A 271 -14.88 3.47 8.01
N LEU A 272 -14.11 4.49 8.43
CA LEU A 272 -13.80 5.63 7.59
C LEU A 272 -13.03 5.19 6.32
N GLU A 273 -12.11 4.24 6.44
CA GLU A 273 -11.42 3.67 5.29
C GLU A 273 -12.36 2.94 4.33
N MET A 274 -13.14 1.99 4.84
CA MET A 274 -13.97 1.11 4.01
C MET A 274 -15.16 1.83 3.38
N TRP A 275 -15.81 2.74 4.12
CA TRP A 275 -17.08 3.36 3.70
C TRP A 275 -16.90 4.72 3.03
N VAL A 276 -15.82 5.44 3.34
CA VAL A 276 -15.62 6.81 2.86
C VAL A 276 -14.41 6.91 1.95
N LEU A 277 -13.21 6.58 2.44
CA LEU A 277 -11.97 6.82 1.71
C LEU A 277 -11.84 5.90 0.50
N SER A 278 -12.00 4.60 0.69
CA SER A 278 -11.89 3.59 -0.37
C SER A 278 -12.86 3.87 -1.53
N PRO A 279 -14.17 4.04 -1.32
CA PRO A 279 -15.08 4.33 -2.43
C PRO A 279 -14.88 5.73 -3.01
N ARG A 280 -14.43 6.75 -2.28
CA ARG A 280 -14.22 8.08 -2.90
C ARG A 280 -12.92 8.18 -3.69
N ILE A 281 -11.86 7.52 -3.23
CA ILE A 281 -10.50 7.66 -3.77
C ILE A 281 -10.18 6.51 -4.74
N MET A 282 -10.53 5.26 -4.38
CA MET A 282 -10.15 4.07 -5.14
C MET A 282 -11.16 3.71 -6.24
N SER A 283 -12.47 3.88 -6.01
CA SER A 283 -13.50 3.47 -6.98
C SER A 283 -13.35 4.17 -8.33
N LYS A 284 -12.94 5.44 -8.33
CA LYS A 284 -12.74 6.25 -9.54
C LYS A 284 -11.60 5.74 -10.42
N ARG A 285 -10.65 4.98 -9.86
CA ARG A 285 -9.41 4.62 -10.53
C ARG A 285 -9.33 3.18 -10.98
N LEU A 286 -9.96 2.24 -10.26
CA LEU A 286 -9.78 0.83 -10.56
C LEU A 286 -11.04 -0.01 -10.65
N LYS A 287 -12.22 0.43 -10.18
CA LYS A 287 -13.47 -0.36 -10.21
C LYS A 287 -13.26 -1.87 -9.95
N LEU A 288 -12.35 -2.23 -9.04
CA LEU A 288 -12.07 -3.63 -8.71
C LEU A 288 -13.07 -4.06 -7.65
N ASN A 289 -13.62 -5.27 -7.81
CA ASN A 289 -14.42 -5.86 -6.75
C ASN A 289 -13.51 -6.13 -5.55
N TRP A 290 -13.89 -5.64 -4.37
CA TRP A 290 -13.15 -5.81 -3.13
C TRP A 290 -12.84 -7.26 -2.81
N PHE A 291 -13.76 -8.17 -3.14
CA PHE A 291 -13.57 -9.61 -2.98
C PHE A 291 -12.36 -10.15 -3.77
N ILE A 292 -12.10 -9.61 -4.96
CA ILE A 292 -10.96 -10.01 -5.79
C ILE A 292 -9.65 -9.58 -5.12
N ILE A 293 -9.61 -8.40 -4.51
CA ILE A 293 -8.42 -7.90 -3.81
C ILE A 293 -8.10 -8.80 -2.62
N LEU A 294 -9.09 -9.13 -1.80
CA LEU A 294 -8.91 -10.01 -0.65
C LEU A 294 -8.45 -11.41 -1.06
N LEU A 295 -9.14 -12.02 -2.04
CA LEU A 295 -8.76 -13.34 -2.56
C LEU A 295 -7.34 -13.34 -3.13
N SER A 296 -6.95 -12.27 -3.81
CA SER A 296 -5.60 -12.15 -4.38
C SER A 296 -4.53 -11.99 -3.31
N ILE A 297 -4.82 -11.28 -2.21
CA ILE A 297 -3.90 -11.18 -1.08
C ILE A 297 -3.67 -12.55 -0.45
N ILE A 298 -4.73 -13.32 -0.21
CA ILE A 298 -4.65 -14.68 0.37
C ILE A 298 -3.88 -15.62 -0.58
N ALA A 299 -4.26 -15.65 -1.86
CA ALA A 299 -3.60 -16.52 -2.82
C ALA A 299 -2.12 -16.15 -3.02
N CYS A 300 -1.80 -14.86 -3.12
CA CYS A 300 -0.41 -14.43 -3.29
C CYS A 300 0.40 -14.59 -2.00
N SER A 301 -0.20 -14.41 -0.82
CA SER A 301 0.50 -14.61 0.45
C SER A 301 0.91 -16.06 0.65
N GLU A 302 0.07 -17.00 0.23
CA GLU A 302 0.39 -18.42 0.26
C GLU A 302 1.52 -18.78 -0.73
N LEU A 303 1.50 -18.22 -1.94
CA LEU A 303 2.50 -18.50 -2.98
C LEU A 303 3.86 -17.85 -2.74
N PHE A 304 3.89 -16.60 -2.28
CA PHE A 304 5.10 -15.79 -2.21
C PHE A 304 5.40 -15.25 -0.80
N GLY A 305 4.65 -15.69 0.22
CA GLY A 305 4.77 -15.21 1.59
C GLY A 305 4.40 -13.73 1.72
N VAL A 306 5.07 -13.03 2.64
CA VAL A 306 4.87 -11.59 2.90
C VAL A 306 5.03 -10.74 1.63
N TYR A 307 5.92 -11.13 0.71
CA TYR A 307 6.12 -10.44 -0.57
C TYR A 307 4.91 -10.51 -1.48
N GLY A 308 4.17 -11.63 -1.44
CA GLY A 308 2.96 -11.83 -2.22
C GLY A 308 1.85 -10.87 -1.85
N ILE A 309 1.76 -10.49 -0.58
CA ILE A 309 0.76 -9.53 -0.10
C ILE A 309 0.95 -8.18 -0.79
N VAL A 310 2.19 -7.72 -0.95
CA VAL A 310 2.52 -6.46 -1.65
C VAL A 310 2.25 -6.57 -3.16
N LEU A 311 2.51 -7.74 -3.75
CA LEU A 311 2.37 -7.98 -5.18
C LEU A 311 0.94 -8.28 -5.63
N ALA A 312 0.04 -8.67 -4.72
CA ALA A 312 -1.32 -9.08 -5.03
C ALA A 312 -2.04 -8.06 -5.93
N ILE A 313 -1.98 -6.78 -5.55
CA ILE A 313 -2.71 -5.73 -6.27
C ILE A 313 -2.07 -5.38 -7.62
N PRO A 314 -0.74 -5.18 -7.74
CA PRO A 314 -0.09 -5.07 -9.04
C PRO A 314 -0.41 -6.22 -10.00
N LEU A 315 -0.46 -7.45 -9.50
CA LEU A 315 -0.82 -8.63 -10.30
C LEU A 315 -2.27 -8.56 -10.78
N VAL A 316 -3.22 -8.21 -9.90
CA VAL A 316 -4.63 -8.03 -10.27
C VAL A 316 -4.80 -6.95 -11.34
N ILE A 317 -4.13 -5.81 -11.19
CA ILE A 317 -4.18 -4.72 -12.17
C ILE A 317 -3.64 -5.19 -13.52
N PHE A 318 -2.55 -5.96 -13.52
CA PHE A 318 -1.97 -6.51 -14.74
C PHE A 318 -2.95 -7.47 -15.43
N ILE A 319 -3.48 -8.46 -14.69
CA ILE A 319 -4.40 -9.48 -15.20
C ILE A 319 -5.65 -8.82 -15.78
N ARG A 320 -6.26 -7.90 -15.03
CA ARG A 320 -7.45 -7.16 -15.49
C ARG A 320 -7.17 -6.42 -16.79
N ARG A 321 -6.07 -5.67 -16.86
CA ARG A 321 -5.74 -4.88 -18.05
C ARG A 321 -5.43 -5.76 -19.25
N TYR A 322 -4.72 -6.86 -19.02
CA TYR A 322 -4.44 -7.87 -20.04
C TYR A 322 -5.75 -8.44 -20.61
N TRP A 323 -6.67 -8.82 -19.74
CA TRP A 323 -7.99 -9.32 -20.13
C TRP A 323 -8.78 -8.28 -20.94
N GLY A 324 -8.85 -7.04 -20.46
CA GLY A 324 -9.53 -5.93 -21.13
C GLY A 324 -8.99 -5.64 -22.53
N THR A 325 -7.66 -5.65 -22.67
CA THR A 325 -6.99 -5.26 -23.91
C THR A 325 -7.02 -6.37 -24.96
N PHE A 326 -6.75 -7.62 -24.58
CA PHE A 326 -6.50 -8.71 -25.52
C PHE A 326 -7.61 -9.76 -25.63
N VAL A 327 -8.47 -9.87 -24.61
CA VAL A 327 -9.54 -10.89 -24.56
C VAL A 327 -10.88 -10.26 -24.91
N THR A 328 -11.34 -9.28 -24.13
CA THR A 328 -12.63 -8.63 -24.38
C THR A 328 -12.57 -7.53 -25.43
N LYS A 329 -11.35 -7.07 -25.79
CA LYS A 329 -11.11 -5.93 -26.70
C LYS A 329 -11.95 -4.71 -26.32
N GLU A 330 -12.05 -4.41 -25.02
CA GLU A 330 -12.66 -3.15 -24.61
C GLU A 330 -11.87 -2.01 -25.25
N VAL A 331 -12.52 -1.30 -26.17
CA VAL A 331 -11.94 -0.10 -26.78
C VAL A 331 -11.69 0.87 -25.62
N ASN A 332 -10.42 1.11 -25.32
CA ASN A 332 -9.96 1.97 -24.24
C ASN A 332 -10.62 3.37 -24.33
N GLY A 333 -11.77 3.55 -23.66
CA GLY A 333 -12.53 4.80 -23.60
C GLY A 333 -11.77 5.97 -22.95
N TYR A 334 -10.58 5.73 -22.40
CA TYR A 334 -9.71 6.77 -21.83
C TYR A 334 -8.80 7.45 -22.86
N GLY A 335 -8.64 6.90 -24.07
CA GLY A 335 -7.86 7.53 -25.16
C GLY A 335 -8.65 8.56 -25.97
N ASN A 336 -9.93 8.25 -26.24
CA ASN A 336 -10.76 9.03 -27.16
C ASN A 336 -11.26 10.35 -26.57
N ILE A 337 -11.35 10.50 -25.24
CA ILE A 337 -11.81 11.77 -24.63
C ILE A 337 -10.83 12.92 -24.92
N ARG A 338 -9.51 12.64 -25.00
CA ARG A 338 -8.54 13.67 -25.40
C ARG A 338 -8.51 13.91 -26.91
N GLN A 339 -8.76 12.90 -27.73
CA GLN A 339 -8.78 13.08 -29.19
C GLN A 339 -10.06 13.78 -29.66
N GLY A 340 -11.21 13.52 -29.03
CA GLY A 340 -12.46 14.24 -29.30
C GLY A 340 -12.41 15.71 -28.89
N LEU A 341 -11.76 16.04 -27.76
CA LEU A 341 -11.59 17.43 -27.32
C LEU A 341 -10.55 18.21 -28.15
N VAL A 342 -9.58 17.53 -28.78
CA VAL A 342 -8.59 18.18 -29.66
C VAL A 342 -9.12 18.35 -31.08
N GLN A 343 -9.96 17.42 -31.58
CA GLN A 343 -10.56 17.52 -32.92
C GLN A 343 -11.83 18.39 -32.95
N GLY A 344 -12.59 18.49 -31.85
CA GLY A 344 -13.78 19.34 -31.76
C GLY A 344 -13.50 20.85 -31.71
N GLY A 345 -12.23 21.26 -31.60
CA GLY A 345 -11.84 22.66 -31.48
C GLY A 345 -11.38 23.34 -32.79
N THR A 346 -11.33 22.64 -33.92
CA THR A 346 -10.66 23.19 -35.13
C THR A 346 -11.44 23.12 -36.45
N ARG A 347 -12.70 22.68 -36.50
CA ARG A 347 -13.48 22.74 -37.75
C ARG A 347 -14.96 23.02 -37.52
N GLU A 348 -15.35 24.28 -37.66
CA GLU A 348 -16.38 24.69 -38.63
C GLU A 348 -16.39 26.22 -38.79
N LYS A 349 -15.62 26.73 -39.76
CA LYS A 349 -15.98 27.95 -40.48
C LYS A 349 -16.88 27.50 -41.61
N ALA A 350 -18.18 27.78 -41.53
CA ALA A 350 -19.12 27.57 -42.63
C ALA A 350 -18.80 28.56 -43.77
N PRO A 351 -18.78 28.13 -45.05
CA PRO A 351 -18.73 29.06 -46.17
C PRO A 351 -20.13 29.57 -46.51
N SER A 352 -20.15 30.83 -46.93
CA SER A 352 -21.24 31.58 -47.55
C SER A 352 -21.88 30.87 -48.73
N LYS A 353 -23.21 30.97 -48.84
CA LYS A 353 -23.93 30.88 -50.12
C LYS A 353 -24.80 32.12 -50.30
N GLU A 354 -24.38 32.94 -51.25
CA GLU A 354 -25.24 33.84 -52.04
C GLU A 354 -26.08 33.03 -53.05
N GLU A 355 -26.99 33.74 -53.72
CA GLU A 355 -28.05 33.35 -54.68
C GLU A 355 -29.37 32.93 -54.00
N GLY A 356 -30.51 33.61 -54.14
CA GLY A 356 -30.99 34.58 -55.13
C GLY A 356 -32.23 34.01 -55.84
N THR A 357 -33.29 34.80 -55.99
CA THR A 357 -34.58 34.55 -56.72
C THR A 357 -35.52 33.49 -56.11
N LYS A 358 -36.82 33.71 -55.88
CA LYS A 358 -37.86 34.64 -56.37
C LYS A 358 -38.82 35.00 -55.24
#